data_AF-A0A9W4TRS2-F1
#
_entry.id   AF-A0A9W4TRS2-F1
#
_cell.length_a   1.000
_cell.length_b   1.000
_cell.length_c   1.000
_cell.angle_alpha   90.00
_cell.angle_beta   90.00
_cell.angle_gamma   90.00
#
_symmetry.space_group_name_H-M   'P 1'
#
loop_
_entity.id
_entity.type
_entity.pdbx_description
1 polymer ?
#
loop_
_entity_poly.entity_id
_entity_poly.type
_entity_poly.pdbx_seq_one_letter_code
_entity_poly.pdbx_strand_id
1 'polypeptide(L)'
;MQDLPPIGGYEPIQWKRNLPTRGYRPSIYFWGIVGIMSFGFYRVYHMNDEQRELTRERNWARFHLQPLLTAEDDRNLVRRYLAELERQNLVKENLTPEARDKFEKELYNDKSKFRFPRYTAGTSPSESS
;
A
#
# COMPACT_ATOMS: atom_id res chain seq x y z
N MET A 1 59.29 25.62 65.40
CA MET A 1 58.27 26.62 65.03
C MET A 1 57.03 25.85 64.63
N GLN A 2 55.85 26.17 65.17
CA GLN A 2 54.59 25.47 64.86
C GLN A 2 53.74 26.38 63.98
N ASP A 3 53.19 25.82 62.90
CA ASP A 3 52.33 26.58 61.98
C ASP A 3 50.97 26.86 62.63
N LEU A 4 50.59 28.13 62.60
CA LEU A 4 49.36 28.64 63.19
C LEU A 4 48.49 29.24 62.07
N PRO A 5 47.15 29.19 62.20
CA PRO A 5 46.27 29.86 61.26
C PRO A 5 46.50 31.38 61.29
N PRO A 6 46.26 32.08 60.17
CA PRO A 6 46.42 33.53 60.09
C PRO A 6 45.52 34.25 61.11
N ILE A 7 46.01 35.34 61.71
CA ILE A 7 45.24 36.22 62.59
C ILE A 7 44.11 36.86 61.76
N GLY A 8 42.93 36.25 61.80
CA GLY A 8 41.77 36.58 60.96
C GLY A 8 41.00 35.37 60.40
N GLY A 9 41.59 34.16 60.44
CA GLY A 9 40.96 32.94 59.92
C GLY A 9 41.08 32.77 58.40
N TYR A 10 40.66 31.61 57.89
CA TYR A 10 40.61 31.34 56.45
C TYR A 10 39.36 31.92 55.80
N GLU A 11 39.43 32.21 54.50
CA GLU A 11 38.26 32.63 53.73
C GLU A 11 37.15 31.57 53.74
N PRO A 12 35.87 31.99 53.69
CA PRO A 12 34.75 31.06 53.68
C PRO A 12 34.75 30.22 52.40
N ILE A 13 34.95 28.91 52.57
CA ILE A 13 34.93 27.96 51.46
C ILE A 13 33.47 27.61 51.11
N GLN A 14 33.09 27.81 49.86
CA GLN A 14 31.77 27.42 49.37
C GLN A 14 31.68 25.89 49.22
N TRP A 15 31.09 25.23 50.22
CA TRP A 15 30.88 23.78 50.23
C TRP A 15 29.57 23.34 49.53
N LYS A 16 28.66 24.28 49.26
CA LYS A 16 27.36 24.00 48.62
C LYS A 16 27.45 24.05 47.10
N ARG A 17 26.75 23.12 46.46
CA ARG A 17 26.62 23.05 45.00
C ARG A 17 25.92 24.29 44.44
N ASN A 18 26.62 25.05 43.59
CA ASN A 18 26.08 26.22 42.90
C ASN A 18 25.58 25.84 41.49
N LEU A 19 24.37 25.29 41.39
CA LEU A 19 23.72 25.04 40.10
C LEU A 19 22.49 25.93 39.94
N PRO A 20 22.55 26.99 39.11
CA PRO A 20 21.39 27.80 38.82
C PRO A 20 20.39 27.01 37.97
N THR A 21 19.10 27.10 38.31
CA THR A 21 18.02 26.57 37.47
C THR A 21 17.91 27.42 36.21
N ARG A 22 18.52 26.95 35.12
CA ARG A 22 18.49 27.60 33.80
C ARG A 22 17.31 27.07 32.98
N GLY A 23 16.62 27.95 32.26
CA GLY A 23 15.53 27.61 31.33
C GLY A 23 14.21 28.30 31.63
N TYR A 24 13.22 28.03 30.78
CA TYR A 24 11.86 28.54 30.97
C TYR A 24 11.06 27.67 31.93
N ARG A 25 9.97 28.22 32.47
CA ARG A 25 9.03 27.44 33.29
C ARG A 25 8.40 26.33 32.44
N PRO A 26 8.16 25.11 32.98
CA PRO A 26 7.56 24.00 32.22
C PRO A 26 6.27 24.35 31.48
N SER A 27 5.47 25.26 32.03
CA SER A 27 4.24 25.76 31.40
C SER A 27 4.47 26.44 30.05
N ILE A 28 5.59 27.14 29.88
CA ILE A 28 5.92 27.84 28.63
C ILE A 28 6.16 26.83 27.51
N TYR A 29 6.88 25.74 27.81
CA TYR A 29 7.09 24.67 26.85
C TYR A 29 5.78 23.96 26.49
N PHE A 30 4.93 23.68 27.48
CA PHE A 30 3.62 23.07 27.24
C PHE A 30 2.80 23.88 26.24
N TRP A 31 2.62 25.18 26.50
CA TRP A 31 1.84 26.05 25.61
C TRP A 31 2.52 26.25 24.24
N GLY A 32 3.85 26.30 24.19
CA GLY A 32 4.58 26.36 22.92
C GLY A 32 4.33 25.13 22.05
N ILE A 33 4.40 23.93 22.65
CA ILE A 33 4.17 22.67 21.93
C ILE A 33 2.70 22.57 21.51
N VAL A 34 1.76 22.90 22.39
CA VAL A 34 0.32 22.91 22.08
C VAL A 34 0.01 23.87 20.92
N GLY A 35 0.60 25.06 20.91
CA GLY A 35 0.43 26.03 19.83
C GLY A 35 0.93 25.51 18.48
N ILE A 36 2.13 24.92 18.46
CA ILE A 36 2.71 24.34 17.24
C ILE A 36 1.83 23.18 16.73
N MET A 37 1.42 22.27 17.63
CA MET A 37 0.58 21.13 17.25
C MET A 37 -0.78 21.59 16.72
N SER A 38 -1.44 22.53 17.40
CA SER A 38 -2.74 23.06 16.97
C SER A 38 -2.67 23.68 15.56
N PHE A 39 -1.62 24.46 15.28
CA PHE A 39 -1.40 25.00 13.94
C PHE A 39 -1.10 23.90 12.90
N GLY A 40 -0.30 22.89 13.29
CA GLY A 40 -0.03 21.73 12.45
C GLY A 40 -1.30 20.99 12.04
N PHE A 41 -2.18 20.69 13.00
CA PHE A 41 -3.46 20.03 12.74
C PHE A 41 -4.40 20.87 11.88
N TYR A 42 -4.42 22.19 12.08
CA TYR A 42 -5.18 23.10 11.21
C TYR A 42 -4.73 23.02 9.75
N ARG A 43 -3.41 23.01 9.49
CA ARG A 43 -2.86 22.87 8.14
C ARG A 43 -3.16 21.49 7.53
N VAL A 44 -3.00 20.43 8.31
CA VAL A 44 -3.31 19.05 7.86
C VAL A 44 -4.77 18.89 7.50
N TYR A 45 -5.69 19.53 8.24
CA TYR A 45 -7.11 19.51 7.95
C TYR A 45 -7.40 20.03 6.54
N HIS A 46 -6.90 21.22 6.20
CA HIS A 46 -7.05 21.80 4.85
C HIS A 46 -6.44 20.91 3.77
N MET A 47 -5.24 20.37 4.00
CA MET A 47 -4.60 19.47 3.04
C MET A 47 -5.40 18.19 2.80
N ASN A 48 -6.02 17.63 3.83
CA ASN A 48 -6.84 16.43 3.70
C ASN A 48 -8.10 16.70 2.87
N ASP A 49 -8.70 17.87 3.00
CA ASP A 49 -9.86 18.26 2.21
C ASP A 49 -9.49 18.44 0.72
N GLU A 50 -8.34 19.07 0.43
CA GLU A 50 -7.80 19.14 -0.94
C GLU A 50 -7.51 17.74 -1.51
N GLN A 51 -6.92 16.83 -0.74
CA GLN A 51 -6.62 15.48 -1.19
C GLN A 51 -7.87 14.63 -1.43
N ARG A 52 -8.93 14.84 -0.64
CA ARG A 52 -10.24 14.21 -0.88
C ARG A 52 -10.82 14.67 -2.20
N GLU A 53 -10.70 15.96 -2.51
CA GLU A 53 -11.16 16.52 -3.76
C GLU A 53 -10.39 15.96 -4.96
N LEU A 54 -9.06 15.94 -4.91
CA LEU A 54 -8.23 15.32 -5.94
C LEU A 54 -8.53 13.83 -6.12
N THR A 55 -8.76 13.10 -5.03
CA THR A 55 -9.12 11.68 -5.09
C THR A 55 -10.50 11.48 -5.71
N ARG A 56 -11.45 12.38 -5.39
CA ARG A 56 -12.78 12.40 -6.01
C ARG A 56 -12.65 12.61 -7.50
N GLU A 57 -11.98 13.67 -7.95
CA GLU A 57 -11.74 13.94 -9.38
C GLU A 57 -11.09 12.74 -10.09
N ARG A 58 -10.05 12.16 -9.49
CA ARG A 58 -9.36 10.96 -10.01
C ARG A 58 -10.30 9.76 -10.14
N ASN A 59 -11.21 9.57 -9.19
CA ASN A 59 -12.18 8.46 -9.22
C ASN A 59 -13.28 8.72 -10.25
N TRP A 60 -13.77 9.95 -10.36
CA TRP A 60 -14.71 10.34 -11.40
C TRP A 60 -14.09 10.15 -12.79
N ALA A 61 -12.84 10.55 -13.01
CA ALA A 61 -12.12 10.29 -14.26
C ALA A 61 -12.09 8.79 -14.59
N ARG A 62 -11.85 7.92 -13.58
CA ARG A 62 -11.92 6.47 -13.77
C ARG A 62 -13.30 5.97 -14.13
N PHE A 63 -14.34 6.40 -13.43
CA PHE A 63 -15.71 5.91 -13.70
C PHE A 63 -16.15 6.22 -15.13
N HIS A 64 -15.73 7.34 -15.70
CA HIS A 64 -16.05 7.67 -17.09
C HIS A 64 -15.29 6.81 -18.11
N LEU A 65 -14.05 6.40 -17.80
CA LEU A 65 -13.23 5.59 -18.71
C LEU A 65 -13.49 4.08 -18.55
N GLN A 66 -13.90 3.65 -17.35
CA GLN A 66 -14.15 2.25 -17.02
C GLN A 66 -15.04 1.50 -18.02
N PRO A 67 -16.22 2.01 -18.45
CA PRO A 67 -17.06 1.26 -19.39
C PRO A 67 -16.38 1.03 -20.74
N LEU A 68 -15.58 1.99 -21.24
CA LEU A 68 -14.82 1.83 -22.47
C LEU A 68 -13.74 0.74 -22.31
N LEU A 69 -12.96 0.81 -21.23
CA LEU A 69 -11.88 -0.14 -20.95
C LEU A 69 -12.43 -1.56 -20.74
N THR A 70 -13.52 -1.70 -19.98
CA THR A 70 -14.20 -3.00 -19.80
C THR A 70 -14.68 -3.56 -21.13
N ALA A 71 -15.25 -2.74 -22.02
CA ALA A 71 -15.68 -3.20 -23.34
C ALA A 71 -14.49 -3.65 -24.22
N GLU A 72 -13.34 -2.98 -24.13
CA GLU A 72 -12.12 -3.38 -24.83
C GLU A 72 -11.55 -4.70 -24.28
N ASP A 73 -11.53 -4.86 -22.95
CA ASP A 73 -11.11 -6.09 -22.29
C ASP A 73 -12.03 -7.27 -22.65
N ASP A 74 -13.36 -7.06 -22.65
CA ASP A 74 -14.34 -8.09 -23.05
C ASP A 74 -14.10 -8.56 -24.50
N ARG A 75 -13.82 -7.64 -25.43
CA ARG A 75 -13.45 -7.98 -26.83
C ARG A 75 -12.17 -8.81 -26.89
N ASN A 76 -11.16 -8.44 -26.11
CA ASN A 76 -9.88 -9.16 -26.07
C ASN A 76 -10.04 -10.56 -25.45
N LEU A 77 -10.88 -10.70 -24.42
CA LEU A 77 -11.19 -11.99 -23.79
C LEU A 77 -11.90 -12.92 -24.77
N VAL A 78 -12.92 -12.44 -25.49
CA VAL A 78 -13.61 -13.25 -26.51
C VAL A 78 -12.64 -13.71 -27.59
N ARG A 79 -11.74 -12.83 -28.08
CA ARG A 79 -10.73 -13.22 -29.07
C ARG A 79 -9.85 -14.38 -28.57
N ARG A 80 -9.36 -14.29 -27.32
CA ARG A 80 -8.55 -15.35 -26.71
C ARG A 80 -9.34 -16.64 -26.49
N TYR A 81 -10.62 -16.52 -26.15
CA TYR A 81 -11.50 -17.66 -25.96
C TYR A 81 -11.69 -18.45 -27.24
N LEU A 82 -12.00 -17.76 -28.34
CA LEU A 82 -12.17 -18.39 -29.64
C LEU A 82 -10.87 -19.05 -30.12
N ALA A 83 -9.73 -18.38 -29.97
CA ALA A 83 -8.43 -18.95 -30.32
C ALA A 83 -8.09 -20.19 -29.47
N GLU A 84 -8.42 -20.20 -28.18
CA GLU A 84 -8.22 -21.36 -27.33
C GLU A 84 -9.18 -22.51 -27.70
N LEU A 85 -10.43 -22.23 -28.06
CA LEU A 85 -11.34 -23.27 -28.55
C LEU A 85 -10.82 -23.92 -29.84
N GLU A 86 -10.32 -23.12 -30.78
CA GLU A 86 -9.66 -23.63 -32.00
C GLU A 86 -8.44 -24.50 -31.65
N ARG A 87 -7.61 -24.03 -30.70
CA ARG A 87 -6.46 -24.79 -30.18
C ARG A 87 -6.87 -26.14 -29.59
N GLN A 88 -7.90 -26.14 -28.75
CA GLN A 88 -8.41 -27.33 -28.07
C GLN A 88 -8.97 -28.33 -29.08
N ASN A 89 -9.64 -27.87 -30.14
CA ASN A 89 -10.12 -28.73 -31.22
C ASN A 89 -8.96 -29.44 -31.96
N LEU A 90 -7.87 -28.74 -32.26
CA LEU A 90 -6.69 -29.33 -32.90
C LEU A 90 -6.00 -30.37 -31.99
N VAL A 91 -5.91 -30.08 -30.69
CA VAL A 91 -5.34 -31.03 -29.71
C VAL A 91 -6.23 -32.28 -29.59
N LYS A 92 -7.55 -32.09 -29.60
CA LYS A 92 -8.57 -33.15 -29.53
C LYS A 92 -8.45 -34.19 -30.64
N GLU A 93 -8.09 -33.77 -31.85
CA GLU A 93 -7.90 -34.67 -32.99
C GLU A 93 -6.72 -35.64 -32.81
N ASN A 94 -5.69 -35.24 -32.06
CA ASN A 94 -4.47 -36.01 -31.86
C ASN A 94 -4.47 -36.86 -30.56
N LEU A 95 -5.53 -36.79 -29.76
CA LEU A 95 -5.64 -37.47 -28.45
C LEU A 95 -6.12 -38.92 -28.57
N THR A 96 -5.66 -39.77 -27.64
CA THR A 96 -6.20 -41.13 -27.48
C THR A 96 -7.67 -41.09 -27.04
N PRO A 97 -8.49 -42.13 -27.32
CA PRO A 97 -9.91 -42.12 -26.98
C PRO A 97 -10.20 -41.85 -25.49
N GLU A 98 -9.41 -42.43 -24.59
CA GLU A 98 -9.55 -42.24 -23.14
C GLU A 98 -9.15 -40.82 -22.69
N ALA A 99 -8.09 -40.26 -23.27
CA ALA A 99 -7.65 -38.92 -22.95
C ALA A 99 -8.62 -37.86 -23.48
N ARG A 100 -9.27 -38.15 -24.62
CA ARG A 100 -10.31 -37.32 -25.22
C ARG A 100 -11.55 -37.22 -24.33
N ASP A 101 -12.03 -38.34 -23.79
CA ASP A 101 -13.19 -38.36 -22.87
C ASP A 101 -12.92 -37.53 -21.59
N LYS A 102 -11.72 -37.64 -21.03
CA LYS A 102 -11.29 -36.81 -19.90
C LYS A 102 -11.21 -35.33 -20.25
N PHE A 103 -10.77 -35.01 -21.46
CA PHE A 103 -10.60 -33.63 -21.94
C PHE A 103 -11.94 -32.93 -22.19
N GLU A 104 -12.93 -33.64 -22.71
CA GLU A 104 -14.28 -33.10 -22.98
C GLU A 104 -15.10 -32.88 -21.71
N LYS A 105 -14.70 -33.49 -20.59
CA LYS A 105 -15.43 -33.40 -19.34
C LYS A 105 -15.48 -31.96 -18.84
N GLU A 106 -16.70 -31.43 -18.66
CA GLU A 106 -16.91 -30.11 -18.06
C GLU A 106 -16.27 -30.06 -16.66
N LEU A 107 -15.45 -29.04 -16.40
CA LEU A 107 -14.74 -28.89 -15.13
C LEU A 107 -15.69 -28.48 -13.99
N TYR A 108 -16.76 -27.74 -14.32
CA TYR A 108 -17.73 -27.22 -13.38
C TYR A 108 -19.11 -27.78 -13.68
N ASN A 109 -19.72 -28.41 -12.69
CA ASN A 109 -21.07 -29.00 -12.81
C ASN A 109 -22.19 -27.96 -12.66
N ASP A 110 -21.90 -26.78 -12.09
CA ASP A 110 -22.87 -25.71 -11.89
C ASP A 110 -22.97 -24.82 -13.14
N LYS A 111 -24.09 -24.92 -13.87
CA LYS A 111 -24.38 -24.17 -15.10
C LYS A 111 -25.07 -22.82 -14.85
N SER A 112 -25.42 -22.50 -13.60
CA SER A 112 -26.15 -21.27 -13.27
C SER A 112 -25.29 -20.00 -13.38
N LYS A 113 -23.96 -20.14 -13.35
CA LYS A 113 -23.02 -19.02 -13.29
C LYS A 113 -21.98 -19.10 -14.38
N PHE A 114 -21.76 -17.98 -15.05
CA PHE A 114 -20.62 -17.82 -15.94
C PHE A 114 -19.31 -17.79 -15.14
N ARG A 115 -18.27 -18.44 -15.67
CA ARG A 115 -16.92 -18.44 -15.11
C ARG A 115 -15.98 -17.89 -16.18
N PHE A 116 -15.30 -16.80 -15.86
CA PHE A 116 -14.33 -16.22 -16.79
C PHE A 116 -13.18 -17.20 -17.04
N PRO A 117 -12.84 -17.46 -18.31
CA PRO A 117 -11.70 -18.31 -18.64
C PRO A 117 -10.40 -17.66 -18.15
N ARG A 118 -9.50 -18.48 -17.61
CA ARG A 118 -8.14 -18.06 -17.25
C ARG A 118 -7.19 -18.54 -18.32
N TYR A 119 -6.48 -17.60 -18.94
CA TYR A 119 -5.44 -17.91 -19.91
C TYR A 119 -4.09 -17.92 -19.20
N THR A 120 -3.43 -19.06 -19.24
CA THR A 120 -2.01 -19.19 -18.89
C THR A 120 -1.22 -19.37 -20.17
N ALA A 121 0.02 -18.89 -20.23
CA ALA A 121 0.91 -19.22 -21.34
C ALA A 121 1.19 -20.73 -21.31
N GLY A 122 0.46 -21.49 -22.11
CA GLY A 122 0.74 -22.91 -22.38
C GLY A 122 1.78 -23.05 -23.48
N THR A 123 2.34 -24.25 -23.64
CA THR A 123 3.19 -24.58 -24.79
C THR A 123 2.37 -24.58 -26.08
N SER A 124 3.02 -24.29 -27.21
CA SER A 124 2.36 -24.31 -28.52
C SER A 124 1.81 -25.72 -28.79
N PRO A 125 0.64 -25.87 -29.44
CA PRO A 125 0.10 -27.20 -29.80
C PRO A 125 1.06 -28.07 -30.61
N SER A 126 1.93 -27.43 -31.41
CA SER A 126 2.96 -28.11 -32.21
C SER A 126 4.10 -28.69 -31.37
N GLU A 127 4.23 -28.28 -30.10
CA GLU A 127 5.29 -28.70 -29.19
C GLU A 127 4.83 -29.79 -28.20
N SER A 128 3.55 -30.16 -28.19
CA SER A 128 2.97 -31.11 -27.22
C SER A 128 2.81 -32.54 -27.72
N SER A 129 3.50 -32.91 -28.81
CA SER A 129 3.44 -34.23 -29.47
C SER A 129 4.69 -35.07 -29.22
#